data_AF-A0A7S0G2I9-F1
#
_entry.id   AF-A0A7S0G2I9-F1
#
_cell.length_a   1.000
_cell.length_b   1.000
_cell.length_c   1.000
_cell.angle_alpha   90.00
_cell.angle_beta   90.00
_cell.angle_gamma   90.00
#
_symmetry.space_group_name_H-M   'P 1'
#
loop_
_entity.id
_entity.type
_entity.pdbx_description
1 polymer ?
#
loop_
_entity_poly.entity_id
_entity_poly.type
_entity_poly.pdbx_seq_one_letter_code
_entity_poly.pdbx_strand_id
1 'polypeptide(L)'
;HPSGSSVEAVEGGREAIRRLADEKKTGRKRSPYTHFVVIPMTTGSLQVKGAEIQQQILDEAPAIVNERCLENPERFRCVVCMLRLQSQSELMTAKHTLRKVSREVKELVQGRGLRLNVGGLEVLPEGKPRQATSLYCVLK
;
A
#
# COMPACT_ATOMS: atom_id res chain seq x y z
N HIS A 1 -27.21 11.47 -9.54
CA HIS A 1 -26.34 12.63 -9.26
C HIS A 1 -25.35 12.27 -8.17
N PRO A 2 -24.02 12.26 -8.42
CA PRO A 2 -23.06 12.14 -7.34
C PRO A 2 -23.00 13.48 -6.59
N SER A 3 -23.21 13.43 -5.28
CA SER A 3 -23.20 14.57 -4.36
C SER A 3 -21.79 15.19 -4.26
N GLY A 4 -21.70 16.52 -4.34
CA GLY A 4 -20.44 17.29 -4.36
C GLY A 4 -19.49 17.08 -3.17
N SER A 5 -19.95 16.46 -2.07
CA SER A 5 -19.14 16.20 -0.87
C SER A 5 -18.04 15.15 -1.06
N SER A 6 -18.20 14.20 -1.98
CA SER A 6 -17.20 13.15 -2.21
C SER A 6 -16.00 13.63 -3.01
N VAL A 7 -16.20 14.60 -3.90
CA VAL A 7 -15.13 15.19 -4.72
C VAL A 7 -14.25 16.10 -3.86
N GLU A 8 -14.85 16.91 -2.99
CA GLU A 8 -14.13 17.80 -2.08
C GLU A 8 -13.28 17.04 -1.05
N ALA A 9 -13.79 15.94 -0.49
CA ALA A 9 -13.01 15.11 0.43
C ALA A 9 -11.81 14.44 -0.26
N VAL A 10 -11.99 13.98 -1.50
CA VAL A 10 -10.89 13.40 -2.31
C VAL A 10 -9.85 14.47 -2.67
N GLU A 11 -10.27 15.69 -2.99
CA GLU A 11 -9.36 16.81 -3.23
C GLU A 11 -8.60 17.24 -1.97
N GLY A 12 -9.27 17.31 -0.81
CA GLY A 12 -8.64 17.62 0.47
C GLY A 12 -7.56 16.61 0.87
N GLY A 13 -7.84 15.31 0.69
CA GLY A 13 -6.85 14.24 0.88
C GLY A 13 -5.69 14.33 -0.10
N ARG A 14 -5.96 14.63 -1.39
CA ARG A 14 -4.93 14.82 -2.42
C ARG A 14 -4.00 15.98 -2.10
N GLU A 15 -4.54 17.10 -1.63
CA GLU A 15 -3.77 18.27 -1.26
C GLU A 15 -2.91 18.02 -0.01
N ALA A 16 -3.44 17.30 0.99
CA ALA A 16 -2.67 16.90 2.17
C ALA A 16 -1.50 15.96 1.82
N ILE A 17 -1.73 15.00 0.93
CA ILE A 17 -0.69 14.09 0.44
C ILE A 17 0.33 14.85 -0.43
N ARG A 18 -0.12 15.75 -1.30
CA ARG A 18 0.77 16.61 -2.10
C ARG A 18 1.69 17.46 -1.23
N ARG A 19 1.19 18.07 -0.16
CA ARG A 19 2.01 18.86 0.78
C ARG A 19 3.10 18.03 1.47
N LEU A 20 2.86 16.74 1.70
CA LEU A 20 3.87 15.81 2.22
C LEU A 20 4.84 15.33 1.14
N ALA A 21 4.41 15.29 -0.12
CA ALA A 21 5.17 14.79 -1.27
C ALA A 21 5.96 15.86 -2.04
N ASP A 22 5.75 17.15 -1.76
CA ASP A 22 6.33 18.25 -2.55
C ASP A 22 7.84 18.45 -2.28
N GLU A 23 8.65 17.61 -2.93
CA GLU A 23 10.12 17.59 -2.87
C GLU A 23 10.75 18.92 -3.33
N LYS A 24 10.10 19.64 -4.25
CA LYS A 24 10.67 20.84 -4.90
C LYS A 24 10.81 22.06 -3.98
N LYS A 25 10.05 22.14 -2.88
CA LYS A 25 10.11 23.29 -1.96
C LYS A 25 11.13 23.15 -0.84
N THR A 26 11.68 21.96 -0.62
CA THR A 26 12.46 21.66 0.61
C THR A 26 13.96 21.52 0.40
N GLY A 27 14.47 21.58 -0.83
CA GLY A 27 15.89 21.34 -1.12
C GLY A 27 16.38 19.94 -0.68
N ARG A 28 15.45 19.00 -0.47
CA ARG A 28 15.73 17.67 0.06
C ARG A 28 16.59 16.86 -0.91
N LYS A 29 17.72 16.35 -0.42
CA LYS A 29 18.46 15.26 -1.09
C LYS A 29 17.53 14.05 -1.23
N ARG A 30 17.53 13.41 -2.40
CA ARG A 30 16.80 12.16 -2.67
C ARG A 30 17.25 11.06 -1.71
N SER A 31 16.57 10.91 -0.57
CA SER A 31 16.76 9.77 0.33
C SER A 31 15.81 8.63 -0.05
N PRO A 32 16.09 7.38 0.36
CA PRO A 32 15.12 6.29 0.21
C PRO A 32 13.80 6.59 0.95
N TYR A 33 12.73 5.93 0.53
CA TYR A 33 11.49 5.87 1.32
C TYR A 33 11.72 5.08 2.61
N THR A 34 11.15 5.57 3.71
CA THR A 34 11.40 5.00 5.05
C THR A 34 10.13 4.44 5.69
N HIS A 35 8.95 4.89 5.26
CA HIS A 35 7.67 4.54 5.85
C HIS A 35 6.62 4.26 4.79
N PHE A 36 5.58 3.51 5.18
CA PHE A 36 4.46 3.15 4.32
C PHE A 36 3.15 3.37 5.05
N VAL A 37 2.15 3.89 4.35
CA VAL A 37 0.74 3.84 4.75
C VAL A 37 0.15 2.60 4.10
N VAL A 38 -0.42 1.71 4.91
CA VAL A 38 -0.90 0.42 4.44
C VAL A 38 -2.31 0.14 4.95
N ILE A 39 -3.07 -0.62 4.15
CA ILE A 39 -4.29 -1.29 4.58
C ILE A 39 -3.92 -2.75 4.88
N PRO A 40 -4.03 -3.20 6.14
CA PRO A 40 -3.80 -4.61 6.46
C PRO A 40 -4.82 -5.49 5.74
N MET A 41 -4.33 -6.55 5.08
CA MET A 41 -5.17 -7.53 4.39
C MET A 41 -5.15 -8.84 5.17
N THR A 42 -5.57 -8.79 6.44
CA THR A 42 -5.39 -9.89 7.40
C THR A 42 -6.66 -10.73 7.59
N THR A 43 -7.49 -10.83 6.56
CA THR A 43 -8.65 -11.74 6.63
C THR A 43 -8.15 -13.18 6.62
N GLY A 44 -8.69 -14.04 7.50
CA GLY A 44 -8.24 -15.44 7.63
C GLY A 44 -8.28 -16.20 6.31
N SER A 45 -9.30 -15.97 5.47
CA SER A 45 -9.40 -16.58 4.13
C SER A 45 -8.23 -16.21 3.21
N LEU A 46 -7.76 -14.96 3.25
CA LEU A 46 -6.63 -14.52 2.43
C LEU A 46 -5.31 -15.09 2.97
N GLN A 47 -5.17 -15.20 4.29
CA GLN A 47 -3.97 -15.80 4.91
C GLN A 47 -3.85 -17.28 4.53
N VAL A 48 -4.94 -18.04 4.66
CA VAL A 48 -4.99 -19.46 4.28
C VAL A 48 -4.70 -19.61 2.79
N LYS A 49 -5.40 -18.86 1.92
CA LYS A 49 -5.18 -18.95 0.48
C LYS A 49 -3.77 -18.52 0.07
N GLY A 50 -3.22 -17.51 0.76
CA GLY A 50 -1.85 -17.05 0.57
C GLY A 50 -0.83 -18.15 0.88
N ALA A 51 -1.00 -18.83 2.01
CA ALA A 51 -0.15 -19.96 2.40
C ALA A 51 -0.25 -21.12 1.40
N GLU A 52 -1.45 -21.45 0.92
CA GLU A 52 -1.65 -22.48 -0.11
C GLU A 52 -0.91 -22.14 -1.41
N ILE A 53 -1.04 -20.91 -1.91
CA ILE A 53 -0.36 -20.45 -3.13
C ILE A 53 1.17 -20.49 -2.92
N GLN A 54 1.65 -20.06 -1.75
CA GLN A 54 3.06 -20.09 -1.40
C GLN A 54 3.63 -21.51 -1.42
N GLN A 55 2.90 -22.48 -0.86
CA GLN A 55 3.31 -23.87 -0.89
C GLN A 55 3.38 -24.41 -2.32
N GLN A 56 2.36 -24.12 -3.15
CA GLN A 56 2.36 -24.51 -4.57
C GLN A 56 3.58 -23.97 -5.32
N ILE A 57 3.96 -22.70 -5.10
CA ILE A 57 5.14 -22.10 -5.71
C ILE A 57 6.43 -22.82 -5.28
N LEU A 58 6.55 -23.18 -3.99
CA LEU A 58 7.70 -23.90 -3.47
C LEU A 58 7.80 -25.31 -4.08
N ASP A 59 6.67 -25.98 -4.25
CA ASP A 59 6.62 -27.34 -4.82
C ASP A 59 6.94 -27.33 -6.33
N GLU A 60 6.46 -26.33 -7.07
CA GLU A 60 6.65 -26.23 -8.52
C GLU A 60 8.02 -25.65 -8.92
N ALA A 61 8.61 -24.77 -8.09
CA ALA A 61 9.85 -24.06 -8.42
C ALA A 61 10.89 -24.05 -7.27
N PRO A 62 11.24 -25.20 -6.66
CA PRO A 62 12.09 -25.27 -5.47
C PRO A 62 13.53 -24.78 -5.71
N ALA A 63 13.99 -24.78 -6.97
CA ALA A 63 15.32 -24.28 -7.34
C ALA A 63 15.38 -22.75 -7.49
N ILE A 64 14.24 -22.08 -7.60
CA ILE A 64 14.13 -20.65 -7.93
C ILE A 64 13.59 -19.85 -6.74
N VAL A 65 12.74 -20.46 -5.91
CA VAL A 65 12.11 -19.83 -4.75
C VAL A 65 12.38 -20.65 -3.50
N ASN A 66 12.67 -19.97 -2.39
CA ASN A 66 12.67 -20.57 -1.07
C ASN A 66 11.79 -19.76 -0.12
N GLU A 67 11.51 -20.29 1.06
CA GLU A 67 10.63 -19.67 2.06
C GLU A 67 11.02 -18.22 2.42
N ARG A 68 12.30 -17.86 2.37
CA ARG A 68 12.76 -16.50 2.69
C ARG A 68 12.38 -15.46 1.63
N CYS A 69 12.00 -15.90 0.43
CA CYS A 69 11.50 -15.03 -0.63
C CYS A 69 10.02 -14.67 -0.45
N LEU A 70 9.32 -15.33 0.47
CA LEU A 70 7.88 -15.23 0.64
C LEU A 70 7.54 -14.30 1.81
N GLU A 71 6.61 -13.37 1.60
CA GLU A 71 6.08 -12.53 2.69
C GLU A 71 5.18 -13.39 3.57
N ASN A 72 5.28 -13.25 4.89
CA ASN A 72 4.35 -13.92 5.81
C ASN A 72 2.89 -13.53 5.49
N PRO A 73 1.98 -14.49 5.22
CA PRO A 73 0.57 -14.23 4.96
C PRO A 73 -0.13 -13.38 6.03
N GLU A 74 0.27 -13.50 7.30
CA GLU A 74 -0.25 -12.68 8.40
C GLU A 74 0.10 -11.19 8.27
N ARG A 75 1.11 -10.87 7.46
CA ARG A 75 1.63 -9.52 7.23
C ARG A 75 1.23 -8.95 5.88
N PHE A 76 0.35 -9.62 5.15
CA PHE A 76 -0.18 -9.12 3.89
C PHE A 76 -0.82 -7.75 4.06
N ARG A 77 -0.47 -6.85 3.14
CA ARG A 77 -0.78 -5.43 3.22
C ARG A 77 -0.86 -4.81 1.84
N CYS A 78 -1.85 -3.96 1.63
CA CYS A 78 -1.91 -3.10 0.46
C CYS A 78 -1.22 -1.78 0.79
N VAL A 79 -0.14 -1.46 0.08
CA VAL A 79 0.54 -0.18 0.22
C VAL A 79 -0.26 0.89 -0.51
N VAL A 80 -0.69 1.93 0.21
CA VAL A 80 -1.47 3.06 -0.33
C VAL A 80 -0.55 4.25 -0.61
N CYS A 81 0.47 4.46 0.22
CA CYS A 81 1.36 5.60 0.10
C CYS A 81 2.75 5.26 0.66
N MET A 82 3.80 5.71 -0.03
CA MET A 82 5.19 5.66 0.43
C MET A 82 5.60 7.03 0.95
N LEU A 83 6.23 7.06 2.13
CA LEU A 83 6.61 8.30 2.82
C LEU A 83 8.11 8.34 3.10
N ARG A 84 8.64 9.56 3.14
CA ARG A 84 10.00 9.87 3.61
C ARG A 84 9.89 10.72 4.86
N LEU A 85 10.00 10.06 6.01
CA LEU A 85 10.00 10.71 7.31
C LEU A 85 11.41 10.59 7.89
N GLN A 86 12.02 11.73 8.20
CA GLN A 86 13.41 11.85 8.65
C GLN A 86 13.53 12.41 10.07
N SER A 87 12.42 12.93 10.62
CA SER A 87 12.40 13.50 11.95
C SER A 87 11.15 13.08 12.73
N GLN A 88 11.25 13.17 14.06
CA GLN A 88 10.10 12.91 14.94
C GLN A 88 8.94 13.87 14.65
N SER A 89 9.24 15.14 14.32
CA SER A 89 8.22 16.14 13.97
C SER A 89 7.42 15.73 12.71
N GLU A 90 8.11 15.22 11.69
CA GLU A 90 7.46 14.71 10.47
C GLU A 90 6.60 13.48 10.75
N LEU A 91 7.09 12.56 11.61
CA LEU A 91 6.31 11.41 12.04
C LEU A 91 5.02 11.82 12.76
N MET A 92 5.11 12.80 13.66
CA MET A 92 3.94 13.33 14.36
C MET A 92 2.96 14.02 13.41
N THR A 93 3.47 14.76 12.43
CA THR A 93 2.65 15.41 11.38
C THR A 93 1.92 14.38 10.51
N ALA A 94 2.63 13.32 10.08
CA ALA A 94 2.04 12.23 9.31
C ALA A 94 0.95 11.50 10.12
N LYS A 95 1.21 11.20 11.39
CA LYS A 95 0.22 10.59 12.30
C LYS A 95 -1.04 11.46 12.45
N HIS A 96 -0.86 12.76 12.66
CA HIS A 96 -1.98 13.70 12.76
C HIS A 96 -2.80 13.75 11.47
N THR A 97 -2.12 13.80 10.33
CA THR A 97 -2.76 13.82 9.01
C THR A 97 -3.54 12.54 8.75
N LEU A 98 -2.97 11.38 9.04
CA LEU A 98 -3.65 10.08 8.89
C LEU A 98 -4.90 9.97 9.77
N ARG A 99 -4.90 10.54 10.98
CA ARG A 99 -6.09 10.59 11.84
C ARG A 99 -7.22 11.41 11.22
N LYS A 100 -6.90 12.54 10.57
CA LYS A 100 -7.90 13.36 9.87
C LYS A 100 -8.49 12.62 8.67
N VAL A 101 -7.63 12.06 7.84
CA VAL A 101 -8.04 11.27 6.66
C VAL A 101 -8.85 10.05 7.06
N SER A 102 -8.54 9.40 8.19
CA SER A 102 -9.34 8.27 8.68
C SER A 102 -10.81 8.60 8.91
N ARG A 103 -11.11 9.84 9.37
CA ARG A 103 -12.49 10.31 9.53
C ARG A 103 -13.18 10.49 8.18
N GLU A 104 -12.49 11.14 7.24
CA GLU A 104 -12.99 11.38 5.88
C GLU A 104 -13.24 10.05 5.14
N VAL A 105 -12.32 9.09 5.24
CA VAL A 105 -12.49 7.75 4.66
C VAL A 105 -13.71 7.05 5.27
N LYS A 106 -13.91 7.15 6.60
CA LYS A 106 -15.08 6.55 7.26
C LYS A 106 -16.39 7.13 6.74
N GLU A 107 -16.43 8.44 6.50
CA GLU A 107 -17.58 9.14 5.92
C GLU A 107 -17.79 8.73 4.45
N LEU A 108 -16.73 8.64 3.66
CA LEU A 108 -16.77 8.22 2.25
C LEU A 108 -17.32 6.80 2.09
N VAL A 109 -16.88 5.87 2.94
CA VAL A 109 -17.37 4.49 2.89
C VAL A 109 -18.73 4.31 3.57
N GLN A 110 -19.24 5.36 4.24
CA GLN A 110 -20.54 5.35 4.95
C GLN A 110 -20.70 4.16 5.90
N GLY A 111 -19.61 3.75 6.55
CA GLY A 111 -19.57 2.55 7.41
C GLY A 111 -19.72 1.21 6.67
N ARG A 112 -19.79 1.21 5.33
CA ARG A 112 -19.78 -0.01 4.52
C ARG A 112 -18.34 -0.48 4.32
N GLY A 113 -18.15 -1.80 4.26
CA GLY A 113 -16.87 -2.38 3.89
C GLY A 113 -16.53 -2.07 2.43
N LEU A 114 -15.26 -1.77 2.16
CA LEU A 114 -14.73 -1.75 0.80
C LEU A 114 -14.34 -3.16 0.39
N ARG A 115 -14.85 -3.62 -0.76
CA ARG A 115 -14.44 -4.88 -1.36
C ARG A 115 -13.32 -4.60 -2.35
N LEU A 116 -12.15 -5.16 -2.10
CA LEU A 116 -11.02 -5.12 -3.02
C LEU A 116 -11.02 -6.40 -3.84
N ASN A 117 -11.07 -6.28 -5.17
CA ASN A 117 -10.91 -7.42 -6.05
C ASN A 117 -9.45 -7.51 -6.45
N VAL A 118 -8.80 -8.58 -6.00
CA VAL A 118 -7.41 -8.87 -6.30
C VAL A 118 -7.38 -9.83 -7.47
N GLY A 119 -6.59 -9.55 -8.52
CA GLY A 119 -6.41 -10.48 -9.63
C GLY A 119 -5.35 -10.05 -10.61
N GLY A 120 -4.68 -11.02 -11.22
CA GLY A 120 -3.49 -10.79 -12.05
C GLY A 120 -2.24 -10.59 -11.20
N LEU A 121 -1.09 -10.72 -11.85
CA LEU A 121 0.24 -10.62 -11.24
C LEU A 121 1.12 -9.71 -12.08
N GLU A 122 1.86 -8.84 -11.40
CA GLU A 122 2.79 -7.89 -12.01
C GLU A 122 4.12 -7.86 -11.27
N VAL A 123 5.16 -7.33 -11.92
CA VAL A 123 6.52 -7.26 -11.40
C VAL A 123 7.00 -5.83 -11.23
N LEU A 124 7.85 -5.59 -10.22
CA LEU A 124 8.59 -4.34 -10.04
C LEU A 124 10.10 -4.56 -10.19
N PRO A 125 10.81 -3.75 -11.01
CA PRO A 125 10.28 -2.69 -11.86
C PRO A 125 9.55 -3.25 -13.09
N GLU A 126 8.51 -2.53 -13.51
CA GLU A 126 7.62 -2.91 -14.63
C GLU A 126 8.40 -3.08 -15.95
N GLY A 127 7.99 -4.05 -16.76
CA GLY A 127 8.57 -4.33 -18.07
C GLY A 127 9.98 -4.94 -18.04
N LYS A 128 10.53 -5.24 -16.85
CA LYS A 128 11.89 -5.78 -16.69
C LYS A 128 11.91 -7.04 -15.82
N PRO A 129 11.35 -8.17 -16.28
CA PRO A 129 11.21 -9.39 -15.47
C PRO A 129 12.55 -9.93 -14.94
N ARG A 130 13.65 -9.77 -15.69
CA ARG A 130 14.99 -10.22 -15.24
C ARG A 130 15.64 -9.33 -14.18
N GLN A 131 15.09 -8.13 -13.95
CA GLN A 131 15.55 -7.19 -12.93
C GLN A 131 14.50 -7.03 -11.83
N ALA A 132 13.42 -7.80 -11.90
CA ALA A 132 12.33 -7.74 -10.97
C ALA A 132 12.80 -8.20 -9.59
N THR A 133 12.53 -7.38 -8.58
CA THR A 133 12.82 -7.71 -7.17
C THR A 133 11.54 -7.99 -6.39
N SER A 134 10.37 -7.77 -6.99
CA SER A 134 9.09 -8.01 -6.34
C SER A 134 8.04 -8.44 -7.37
N LEU A 135 7.20 -9.39 -6.97
CA LEU A 135 5.97 -9.79 -7.65
C LEU A 135 4.80 -9.38 -6.76
N TYR A 136 3.75 -8.79 -7.32
CA TYR A 136 2.58 -8.34 -6.55
C TYR A 136 1.28 -8.61 -7.31
N CYS A 137 0.18 -8.68 -6.56
CA CYS A 137 -1.14 -8.82 -7.13
C CYS A 137 -1.73 -7.46 -7.49
N VAL A 138 -2.46 -7.39 -8.60
CA VAL A 138 -3.11 -6.16 -9.06
C VAL A 138 -4.50 -6.02 -8.43
N LEU A 139 -4.87 -4.79 -8.06
CA LEU A 139 -6.23 -4.44 -7.65
C LEU A 139 -7.04 -4.03 -8.89
N LYS A 140 -8.22 -4.62 -9.07
CA LYS A 140 -9.13 -4.36 -10.20
C LYS A 140 -10.42 -3.69 -9.75
#